data_AF-A0ABD7NS98-F1
#
_entry.id   AF-A0ABD7NS98-F1
#
_cell.length_a   1.000
_cell.length_b   1.000
_cell.length_c   1.000
_cell.angle_alpha   90.00
_cell.angle_beta   90.00
_cell.angle_gamma   90.00
#
_symmetry.space_group_name_H-M   'P 1'
#
loop_
_entity.id
_entity.type
_entity.pdbx_description
1 polymer ?
#
loop_
_entity_poly.entity_id
_entity_poly.type
_entity_poly.pdbx_seq_one_letter_code
_entity_poly.pdbx_strand_id
1 'polypeptide(L)' 'MAIENPSSCPHCGGENGFHTKEVVDFKQFYAWDGSFLEGQHTSGIRGGKAFYCCDCGRNITSRINKPGAN' A
#
# COMPACT_ATOMS: atom_id res chain seq x y z
N MET A 1 -20.06 7.56 2.52
CA MET A 1 -19.60 7.77 3.90
C MET A 1 -18.42 6.82 4.12
N ALA A 2 -17.22 7.35 4.38
CA ALA A 2 -16.05 6.52 4.66
C ALA A 2 -16.15 6.02 6.12
N ILE A 3 -15.92 4.74 6.35
CA ILE A 3 -16.03 4.12 7.68
C ILE A 3 -14.64 4.21 8.32
N GLU A 4 -14.56 4.81 9.51
CA GLU A 4 -13.33 4.78 10.30
C GLU A 4 -13.08 3.34 10.75
N ASN A 5 -11.99 2.76 10.27
CA ASN A 5 -11.50 1.43 10.67
C ASN A 5 -12.58 0.32 10.63
N PRO A 6 -13.05 -0.09 9.42
CA PRO A 6 -14.16 -1.02 9.30
C PRO A 6 -13.84 -2.34 10.02
N SER A 7 -14.61 -2.70 11.04
CA SER A 7 -14.44 -3.98 11.77
C SER A 7 -14.74 -5.20 10.88
N SER A 8 -15.49 -5.00 9.80
CA SER A 8 -15.88 -6.04 8.86
C SER A 8 -15.73 -5.60 7.41
N CYS A 9 -15.52 -6.57 6.52
CA CYS A 9 -15.39 -6.31 5.11
C CYS A 9 -16.73 -5.84 4.51
N PRO A 10 -16.77 -4.70 3.79
CA PRO A 10 -17.99 -4.18 3.18
C PRO A 10 -18.51 -5.00 1.99
N HIS A 11 -17.78 -6.04 1.55
CA HIS A 11 -18.15 -6.88 0.41
C HIS A 11 -18.60 -8.28 0.80
N CYS A 12 -17.93 -8.91 1.78
CA CYS A 12 -18.24 -10.27 2.22
C CYS A 12 -18.75 -10.36 3.66
N GLY A 13 -18.73 -9.26 4.41
CA GLY A 13 -19.10 -9.26 5.84
C GLY A 13 -18.08 -9.92 6.76
N GLY A 14 -16.93 -10.35 6.25
CA GLY A 14 -15.90 -11.03 7.02
C GLY A 14 -15.27 -10.17 8.11
N GLU A 15 -15.06 -10.75 9.29
CA GLU A 15 -14.58 -10.08 10.51
C GLU A 15 -13.09 -10.35 10.78
N ASN A 16 -12.42 -11.10 9.92
CA ASN A 16 -10.99 -11.46 10.06
C ASN A 16 -10.03 -10.29 9.75
N GLY A 17 -10.55 -9.06 9.67
CA GLY A 17 -9.79 -7.85 9.43
C GLY A 17 -9.22 -7.74 8.02
N PHE A 18 -8.11 -7.00 7.91
CA PHE A 18 -7.49 -6.63 6.64
C PHE A 18 -5.97 -6.79 6.68
N HIS A 19 -5.38 -7.10 5.54
CA HIS A 19 -3.94 -7.06 5.35
C HIS A 19 -3.55 -5.91 4.41
N THR A 20 -2.36 -5.36 4.60
CA THR A 20 -1.84 -4.27 3.77
C THR A 20 -0.81 -4.78 2.77
N LYS A 21 -0.81 -4.19 1.57
CA LYS A 21 0.30 -4.29 0.62
C LYS A 21 0.85 -2.90 0.38
N GLU A 22 2.16 -2.76 0.44
CA GLU A 22 2.85 -1.52 0.11
C GLU A 22 3.39 -1.62 -1.32
N VAL A 23 3.04 -0.63 -2.14
CA VAL A 23 3.64 -0.51 -3.47
C VAL A 23 4.88 0.37 -3.35
N VAL A 24 6.03 -0.24 -3.63
CA VAL A 24 7.34 0.40 -3.56
C VAL A 24 7.95 0.45 -4.96
N ASP A 25 8.49 1.61 -5.33
CA ASP A 25 9.21 1.80 -6.59
C ASP A 25 10.71 1.94 -6.27
N PHE A 26 11.53 1.09 -6.90
CA PHE A 26 12.97 1.10 -6.77
C PHE A 26 13.57 1.60 -8.08
N LYS A 27 14.30 2.71 -8.02
CA LYS A 27 15.02 3.24 -9.18
C LYS A 27 16.51 3.02 -9.02
N GLN A 28 17.09 2.25 -9.93
CA GLN A 28 18.54 2.08 -10.00
C GLN A 28 19.14 3.20 -10.87
N PHE A 29 20.25 3.77 -10.43
CA PHE A 29 20.99 4.78 -11.17
C PHE A 29 22.33 4.21 -11.64
N TYR A 30 22.67 4.53 -12.89
CA TYR A 30 23.93 4.16 -13.51
C TYR A 30 24.61 5.43 -14.03
N ALA A 31 25.92 5.49 -13.90
CA ALA A 31 26.71 6.53 -14.55
C ALA A 31 26.76 6.30 -16.07
N TRP A 32 27.26 7.29 -16.80
CA TRP A 32 27.36 7.23 -18.26
C TRP A 32 28.26 6.08 -18.74
N ASP A 33 29.20 5.63 -17.90
CA ASP A 33 30.11 4.51 -18.13
C ASP A 33 29.49 3.15 -17.77
N GLY A 34 28.23 3.12 -17.33
CA GLY A 34 27.51 1.91 -16.94
C GLY A 34 27.84 1.42 -15.52
N SER A 35 28.67 2.13 -14.76
CA SER A 35 28.92 1.79 -13.35
C SER A 35 27.68 2.06 -12.50
N PHE A 36 27.37 1.14 -11.58
CA PHE A 36 26.25 1.28 -10.65
C PHE A 36 26.59 2.34 -9.59
N LEU A 37 25.71 3.32 -9.44
CA LEU A 37 25.90 4.39 -8.45
C LEU A 37 25.31 3.94 -7.11
N GLU A 38 26.19 3.42 -6.25
CA GLU A 38 25.83 2.93 -4.92
C GLU A 38 25.76 4.09 -3.90
N GLY A 39 24.55 4.39 -3.41
CA GLY A 39 24.28 5.46 -2.45
C GLY A 39 22.76 5.70 -2.35
N GLN A 40 22.25 5.90 -1.13
CA GLN A 40 20.83 5.90 -0.71
C GLN A 40 19.80 6.60 -1.65
N HIS A 41 19.47 6.01 -2.80
CA HIS A 41 18.53 6.61 -3.76
C HIS A 41 17.47 5.63 -4.29
N THR A 42 17.20 4.54 -3.58
CA THR A 42 16.22 3.53 -4.01
C THR A 42 15.17 3.26 -2.93
N SER A 43 14.44 4.27 -2.48
CA SER A 43 13.20 4.02 -1.73
C SER A 43 12.23 5.17 -1.91
N GLY A 44 11.36 5.04 -2.92
CA GLY A 44 10.17 5.87 -3.07
C GLY A 44 8.93 4.99 -2.94
N ILE A 45 8.16 5.18 -1.87
CA ILE A 45 6.81 4.59 -1.75
C ILE A 45 5.97 5.20 -2.88
N ARG A 46 5.74 4.46 -3.96
CA ARG A 46 4.92 4.91 -5.08
C ARG A 46 3.61 4.12 -5.04
N GLY A 47 2.63 4.65 -4.31
CA GLY A 47 1.27 4.10 -4.25
C GLY A 47 0.69 3.98 -2.83
N GLY A 48 1.53 4.12 -1.80
CA GLY A 48 1.10 4.05 -0.39
C GLY A 48 0.64 2.64 0.02
N LYS A 49 0.02 2.55 1.20
CA LYS A 49 -0.61 1.32 1.70
C LYS A 49 -1.93 1.08 0.99
N ALA A 50 -2.03 -0.06 0.31
CA ALA A 50 -3.29 -0.62 -0.18
C ALA A 50 -3.80 -1.67 0.82
N PHE A 51 -5.10 -1.70 1.04
CA PHE A 51 -5.75 -2.56 2.02
C PHE A 51 -6.62 -3.61 1.32
N TYR A 52 -6.54 -4.84 1.80
CA TYR A 52 -7.24 -5.98 1.25
C TYR A 52 -7.92 -6.79 2.35
N CYS A 53 -9.10 -7.32 2.07
CA CYS A 53 -9.81 -8.21 3.00
C CYS A 53 -9.13 -9.57 3.10
N CYS A 54 -8.94 -10.06 4.33
CA CYS A 54 -8.38 -11.39 4.58
C CYS A 54 -9.26 -12.54 4.06
N ASP A 55 -10.58 -12.35 4.02
CA ASP A 55 -11.52 -13.40 3.63
C ASP A 55 -11.79 -13.45 2.13
N CYS A 56 -12.08 -12.30 1.52
CA CYS A 56 -12.44 -12.24 0.10
C CYS A 56 -11.32 -11.73 -0.82
N GLY A 57 -10.17 -11.31 -0.27
CA GLY A 57 -9.03 -10.81 -1.02
C GLY A 57 -9.29 -9.51 -1.79
N ARG A 58 -10.46 -8.88 -1.66
CA ARG A 58 -10.82 -7.67 -2.41
C ARG A 58 -10.09 -6.44 -1.87
N ASN A 59 -9.72 -5.55 -2.78
CA ASN A 59 -9.15 -4.26 -2.45
C ASN A 59 -10.25 -3.35 -1.87
N ILE A 60 -10.01 -2.84 -0.66
CA ILE A 60 -10.92 -1.97 0.09
C ILE A 60 -10.27 -0.63 0.43
N THR A 61 -9.15 -0.29 -0.22
CA THR A 61 -8.35 0.91 0.06
C THR A 61 -9.16 2.20 0.03
N SER A 62 -10.16 2.30 -0.87
CA SER A 62 -11.04 3.47 -0.99
C SER A 62 -12.06 3.61 0.15
N ARG A 63 -12.24 2.57 0.97
CA ARG A 63 -13.23 2.52 2.05
C ARG A 63 -12.61 2.67 3.44
N ILE A 64 -11.29 2.67 3.54
CA ILE A 64 -10.56 2.86 4.80
C ILE A 64 -10.06 4.30 4.85
N ASN A 65 -10.44 5.03 5.90
CA ASN A 65 -9.81 6.31 6.21
C ASN A 65 -8.36 6.05 6.64
N LYS A 66 -7.39 6.52 5.85
CA LYS A 66 -5.97 6.40 6.17
C LYS A 66 -5.69 7.28 7.40
N PRO A 67 -5.09 6.75 8.48
CA PRO A 67 -4.64 7.60 9.58
C PRO A 67 -3.54 8.53 9.04
N GLY A 68 -3.82 9.84 8.99
CA GLY A 68 -2.91 10.87 8.49
C GLY A 68 -3.32 11.59 7.20
N ALA A 69 -4.49 11.30 6.63
CA ALA A 69 -5.08 12.13 5.57
C ALA A 69 -5.93 13.26 6.20
N ASN A 70 -5.26 14.24 6.81
CA ASN A 70 -5.83 15.57 7.09
C ASN A 70 -5.23 16.56 6.11
#